data_AF-A0A0B0P164-F1
#
_entry.id   AF-A0A0B0P164-F1
#
_cell.length_a   1.000
_cell.length_b   1.000
_cell.length_c   1.000
_cell.angle_alpha   90.00
_cell.angle_beta   90.00
_cell.angle_gamma   90.00
#
_symmetry.space_group_name_H-M   'P 1'
#
loop_
_entity.id
_entity.type
_entity.pdbx_description
1 polymer ?
#
loop_
_entity_poly.entity_id
_entity_poly.type
_entity_poly.pdbx_seq_one_letter_code
_entity_poly.pdbx_strand_id
1 'polypeptide(L)'
;MAHGKELKVQGSSRKLFEITHRKKDGSPMTSEAGQIMEKLKEKKAEYEVIASIDSSVNLENIDNKIITEVLGPERNGQVRFQGSGVTPTQYFGSGSQQYMPSRSQVQAEVQRLRDQRAQIQASTVEQIAEVERKYEELQQQLRADATAREATVAAREAEAAAMAAEQSRKYDKLQLQLQHMMKMFQQSQKLSF
;
A
#
# COMPACT_ATOMS: atom_id res chain seq x y z
N MET A 1 45.45 -11.59 -33.54
CA MET A 1 44.59 -11.27 -32.39
C MET A 1 44.27 -9.78 -32.46
N ALA A 2 43.05 -9.41 -32.85
CA ALA A 2 42.64 -8.01 -32.96
C ALA A 2 41.98 -7.60 -31.65
N HIS A 3 42.62 -6.72 -30.89
CA HIS A 3 42.05 -6.13 -29.69
C HIS A 3 40.95 -5.14 -30.08
N GLY A 4 39.69 -5.58 -29.92
CA GLY A 4 38.54 -4.70 -29.96
C GLY A 4 38.60 -3.74 -28.77
N LYS A 5 38.95 -2.47 -29.01
CA LYS A 5 38.75 -1.43 -28.01
C LYS A 5 37.27 -1.12 -27.94
N GLU A 6 36.63 -1.63 -26.89
CA GLU A 6 35.28 -1.27 -26.50
C GLU A 6 35.28 0.23 -26.17
N LEU A 7 34.83 1.05 -27.13
CA LEU A 7 34.64 2.48 -26.93
C LEU A 7 33.45 2.62 -25.99
N LYS A 8 33.74 2.98 -24.74
CA LYS A 8 32.78 3.41 -23.73
C LYS A 8 32.03 4.64 -24.29
N VAL A 9 30.92 4.44 -24.99
CA VAL A 9 30.09 5.53 -25.53
C VAL A 9 29.20 6.07 -24.42
N GLN A 10 29.84 6.71 -23.45
CA GLN A 10 29.20 7.71 -22.61
C GLN A 10 29.53 9.05 -23.26
N GLY A 11 28.85 9.34 -24.37
CA GLY A 11 29.12 10.50 -25.21
C GLY A 11 27.85 11.31 -25.42
N SER A 12 27.94 12.63 -25.23
CA SER A 12 26.90 13.57 -25.57
C SER A 12 26.43 13.40 -27.03
N SER A 13 25.18 13.75 -27.33
CA SER A 13 24.58 13.58 -28.66
C SER A 13 25.41 14.22 -29.80
N ARG A 14 26.12 15.32 -29.49
CA ARG A 14 27.11 15.96 -30.37
C ARG A 14 28.25 15.01 -30.76
N LYS A 15 28.83 14.30 -29.80
CA LYS A 15 29.92 13.33 -30.01
C LYS A 15 29.46 12.15 -30.87
N LEU A 16 28.22 11.70 -30.67
CA LEU A 16 27.62 10.64 -31.49
C LEU A 16 27.44 11.11 -32.95
N PHE A 17 26.98 12.35 -33.15
CA PHE A 17 26.88 12.95 -34.49
C PHE A 17 28.22 13.00 -35.22
N GLU A 18 29.29 13.41 -34.55
CA GLU A 18 30.64 13.45 -35.15
C GLU A 18 31.12 12.05 -35.57
N ILE A 19 30.88 11.02 -34.77
CA ILE A 19 31.32 9.66 -35.08
C ILE A 19 30.52 9.08 -36.27
N THR A 20 29.21 9.33 -36.34
CA THR A 20 28.37 8.76 -37.41
C THR A 20 28.50 9.46 -38.76
N HIS A 21 28.99 10.71 -38.79
CA HIS A 21 29.09 11.51 -40.02
C HIS A 21 30.54 11.79 -40.46
N ARG A 22 31.51 11.09 -39.87
CA ARG A 22 32.91 11.07 -40.31
C ARG A 22 33.23 9.77 -41.04
N LYS A 23 34.00 9.88 -42.12
CA LYS A 23 34.62 8.73 -42.79
C LYS A 23 35.79 8.20 -41.95
N LYS A 24 36.31 7.02 -42.33
CA LYS A 24 37.49 6.42 -41.66
C LYS A 24 38.75 7.29 -41.75
N ASP A 25 38.83 8.16 -42.75
CA ASP A 25 39.92 9.13 -42.96
C ASP A 25 39.77 10.43 -42.12
N GLY A 26 38.67 10.56 -41.35
CA GLY A 26 38.38 11.72 -40.50
C GLY A 26 37.67 12.88 -41.21
N SER A 27 37.49 12.82 -42.53
CA SER A 27 36.75 13.81 -43.32
C SER A 27 35.22 13.67 -43.14
N PRO A 28 34.44 14.75 -43.33
CA PRO A 28 32.99 14.66 -43.27
C PRO A 28 32.45 13.79 -44.41
N MET A 29 31.40 13.01 -44.14
CA MET A 29 30.80 12.13 -45.15
C MET A 29 30.17 12.90 -46.30
N THR A 30 29.58 14.06 -46.02
CA THR A 30 28.95 14.98 -46.99
C THR A 30 29.36 16.42 -46.68
N SER A 31 29.22 17.32 -47.66
CA SER A 31 29.48 18.75 -47.48
C SER A 31 28.55 19.38 -46.43
N GLU A 32 27.29 18.95 -46.40
CA GLU A 32 26.30 19.35 -45.38
C GLU A 32 26.71 18.92 -43.97
N ALA A 33 27.16 17.68 -43.80
CA ALA A 33 27.68 17.20 -42.52
C ALA A 33 28.91 18.02 -42.08
N GLY A 34 29.78 18.39 -43.02
CA GLY A 34 30.91 19.29 -42.76
C GLY A 34 30.49 20.65 -42.20
N GLN A 35 29.51 21.30 -42.83
CA GLN A 35 28.97 22.59 -42.37
C GLN A 35 28.32 22.48 -40.99
N ILE A 36 27.57 21.40 -40.74
CA ILE A 36 26.95 21.15 -39.44
C ILE A 36 28.00 20.95 -38.35
N MET A 37 29.06 20.18 -38.62
CA MET A 37 30.15 19.95 -37.67
C MET A 37 30.89 21.25 -37.31
N GLU A 38 31.08 22.14 -38.30
CA GLU A 38 31.67 23.45 -38.09
C GLU A 38 30.80 24.32 -37.18
N LYS A 39 29.50 24.41 -37.46
CA LYS A 39 28.53 25.13 -36.61
C LYS A 39 28.47 24.59 -35.18
N LEU A 40 28.53 23.27 -35.01
CA LEU A 40 28.57 22.64 -33.68
C LEU A 40 29.86 23.02 -32.92
N LYS A 41 30.98 23.15 -33.61
CA LYS A 41 32.26 23.54 -33.02
C LYS A 41 32.29 25.03 -32.63
N GLU A 42 31.73 25.89 -33.48
CA GLU A 42 31.57 27.32 -33.21
C GLU A 42 30.66 27.57 -32.00
N LYS A 43 29.47 26.96 -31.99
CA LYS A 43 28.53 27.07 -30.85
C LYS A 43 29.11 26.54 -29.55
N LYS A 44 29.94 25.50 -29.60
CA LYS A 44 30.64 25.01 -28.41
C LYS A 44 31.59 26.07 -27.85
N ALA A 45 32.35 26.75 -28.70
CA ALA A 45 33.24 27.82 -28.25
C ALA A 45 32.46 28.99 -27.65
N GLU A 46 31.33 29.39 -28.25
CA GLU A 46 30.44 30.42 -27.68
C GLU A 46 29.94 30.05 -26.27
N TYR A 47 29.46 28.81 -26.10
CA TYR A 47 28.95 28.35 -24.80
C TYR A 47 30.04 28.15 -23.75
N GLU A 48 31.27 27.81 -24.15
CA GLU A 48 32.43 27.72 -23.25
C GLU A 48 32.82 29.11 -22.69
N VAL A 49 32.69 30.16 -23.53
CA VAL A 49 32.84 31.55 -23.10
C VAL A 49 31.71 31.95 -22.13
N ILE A 50 30.46 31.58 -22.43
CA ILE A 50 29.31 31.88 -21.57
C ILE A 50 29.42 31.16 -20.23
N ALA A 51 29.79 29.88 -20.21
CA ALA A 51 29.99 29.11 -18.97
C ALA A 51 31.13 29.68 -18.13
N SER A 52 32.13 30.32 -18.75
CA SER A 52 33.18 31.05 -18.03
C SER A 52 32.69 32.37 -17.41
N ILE A 53 31.59 32.95 -17.90
CA ILE A 53 30.99 34.20 -17.40
C ILE A 53 29.92 33.90 -16.34
N ASP A 54 29.11 32.88 -16.56
CA ASP A 54 28.01 32.46 -15.68
C ASP A 54 28.20 31.01 -15.23
N SER A 55 28.79 30.86 -14.03
CA SER A 55 29.05 29.56 -13.41
C SER A 55 27.80 28.75 -13.06
N SER A 56 26.60 29.35 -13.21
CA SER A 56 25.33 28.65 -12.99
C SER A 56 24.91 27.76 -14.18
N VAL A 57 25.55 27.93 -15.34
CA VAL A 57 25.27 27.14 -16.54
C VAL A 57 25.93 25.76 -16.41
N ASN A 58 25.13 24.72 -16.16
CA ASN A 58 25.60 23.34 -16.03
C ASN A 58 26.16 22.80 -17.36
N LEU A 59 27.47 22.50 -17.39
CA LEU A 59 28.19 21.98 -18.57
C LEU A 59 27.65 20.63 -19.10
N GLU A 60 27.05 19.80 -18.25
CA GLU A 60 26.61 18.44 -18.63
C GLU A 60 25.44 18.46 -19.64
N ASN A 61 24.72 19.58 -19.75
CA ASN A 61 23.60 19.75 -20.69
C ASN A 61 23.94 20.64 -21.90
N ILE A 62 25.13 21.27 -21.94
CA ILE A 62 25.50 22.21 -23.01
C ILE A 62 25.60 21.51 -24.37
N ASP A 63 26.22 20.34 -24.43
CA ASP A 63 26.35 19.60 -25.70
C ASP A 63 24.98 19.21 -26.29
N ASN A 64 23.99 18.91 -25.44
CA ASN A 64 22.63 18.58 -25.86
C ASN A 64 21.85 19.82 -26.29
N LYS A 65 22.06 20.96 -25.63
CA LYS A 65 21.49 22.24 -26.04
C LYS A 65 22.04 22.66 -27.41
N ILE A 66 23.36 22.59 -27.60
CA ILE A 66 24.03 22.92 -28.86
C ILE A 66 23.51 22.05 -30.01
N ILE A 67 23.35 20.73 -29.81
CA ILE A 67 22.85 19.86 -30.87
C ILE A 67 21.40 20.22 -31.24
N THR A 68 20.54 20.57 -30.27
CA THR A 68 19.17 21.01 -30.55
C THR A 68 19.08 22.39 -31.19
N GLU A 69 20.01 23.29 -30.91
CA GLU A 69 20.06 24.62 -31.56
C GLU A 69 20.53 24.52 -33.02
N VAL A 70 21.50 23.63 -33.30
CA VAL A 70 22.05 23.46 -34.65
C VAL A 70 21.19 22.55 -35.53
N LEU A 71 20.69 21.43 -35.00
CA LEU A 71 19.92 20.44 -35.76
C LEU A 71 18.40 20.58 -35.58
N GLY A 72 17.95 21.40 -34.63
CA GLY A 72 16.57 21.47 -34.18
C GLY A 72 16.21 20.41 -33.13
N PRO A 73 15.03 20.53 -32.51
CA PRO A 73 14.47 19.45 -31.68
C PRO A 73 14.43 18.14 -32.47
N GLU A 74 14.63 17.02 -31.78
CA GLU A 74 14.55 15.70 -32.40
C GLU A 74 13.20 15.55 -33.12
N ARG A 75 13.23 15.49 -34.46
CA ARG A 75 12.02 15.38 -35.26
C ARG A 75 11.56 13.94 -35.22
N ASN A 76 10.39 13.72 -34.61
CA ASN A 76 9.76 12.41 -34.50
C ASN A 76 9.58 11.79 -35.89
N GLY A 77 10.22 10.63 -36.16
CA GLY A 77 9.92 9.84 -37.36
C GLY A 77 11.08 9.11 -38.03
N GLN A 78 12.35 9.29 -37.62
CA GLN A 78 13.45 8.54 -38.23
C GLN A 78 14.34 7.89 -37.17
N VAL A 79 14.10 6.60 -36.93
CA VAL A 79 15.00 5.76 -36.14
C VAL A 79 16.34 5.72 -36.90
N ARG A 80 17.42 6.20 -36.27
CA ARG A 80 18.76 6.00 -36.82
C ARG A 80 18.93 4.50 -37.09
N PHE A 81 19.32 4.18 -38.32
CA PHE A 81 19.53 2.86 -38.93
C PHE A 81 18.42 2.27 -39.83
N GLN A 82 17.11 2.32 -39.58
CA GLN A 82 16.14 1.55 -40.41
C GLN A 82 14.67 2.08 -40.48
N GLY A 83 14.44 3.38 -40.63
CA GLY A 83 13.11 3.89 -41.00
C GLY A 83 12.14 4.20 -39.85
N SER A 84 10.84 4.28 -40.17
CA SER A 84 9.78 4.76 -39.27
C SER A 84 9.53 3.81 -38.10
N GLY A 85 9.79 4.27 -36.87
CA GLY A 85 9.59 3.54 -35.62
C GLY A 85 9.56 4.48 -34.42
N VAL A 86 9.17 3.95 -33.25
CA VAL A 86 8.95 4.72 -32.01
C VAL A 86 10.27 5.37 -31.57
N THR A 87 10.30 6.70 -31.46
CA THR A 87 11.51 7.40 -31.00
C THR A 87 11.69 7.19 -29.49
N PRO A 88 12.92 7.17 -28.97
CA PRO A 88 13.16 7.14 -27.53
C PRO A 88 12.35 8.22 -26.79
N THR A 89 12.19 9.41 -27.38
CA THR A 89 11.33 10.49 -26.85
C THR A 89 9.84 10.12 -26.80
N GLN A 90 9.33 9.31 -27.73
CA GLN A 90 7.95 8.81 -27.70
C GLN A 90 7.72 7.70 -26.65
N TYR A 91 8.75 6.93 -26.30
CA TYR A 91 8.63 5.86 -25.30
C TYR A 91 8.96 6.33 -23.88
N PHE A 92 9.94 7.24 -23.74
CA PHE A 92 10.47 7.72 -22.45
C PHE A 92 10.06 9.17 -22.10
N GLY A 93 9.36 9.87 -22.99
CA GLY A 93 9.01 11.28 -22.84
C GLY A 93 10.22 12.23 -22.98
N SER A 94 9.97 13.55 -22.88
CA SER A 94 11.02 14.59 -22.93
C SER A 94 12.02 14.52 -21.77
N GLY A 95 11.78 13.67 -20.77
CA GLY A 95 12.65 13.40 -19.62
C GLY A 95 13.62 12.23 -19.82
N SER A 96 13.71 11.67 -21.04
CA SER A 96 14.53 10.48 -21.37
C SER A 96 16.03 10.60 -21.03
N GLN A 97 16.52 11.80 -20.69
CA GLN A 97 17.89 12.04 -20.28
C GLN A 97 18.21 11.57 -18.84
N GLN A 98 17.22 11.30 -17.99
CA GLN A 98 17.43 10.64 -16.69
C GLN A 98 17.39 9.11 -16.79
N TYR A 99 18.14 8.55 -17.75
CA TYR A 99 18.16 7.11 -18.02
C TYR A 99 18.71 6.27 -16.84
N MET A 100 19.35 6.88 -15.84
CA MET A 100 19.78 6.18 -14.63
C MET A 100 19.50 7.06 -13.40
N PRO A 101 18.41 6.81 -12.63
CA PRO A 101 18.33 7.37 -11.29
C PRO A 101 19.55 6.90 -10.49
N SER A 102 20.14 7.82 -9.71
CA SER A 102 21.28 7.46 -8.86
C SER A 102 20.86 6.33 -7.92
N ARG A 103 21.75 5.36 -7.68
CA ARG A 103 21.49 4.22 -6.79
C ARG A 103 20.94 4.65 -5.43
N SER A 104 21.42 5.79 -4.91
CA SER A 104 20.93 6.43 -3.68
C SER A 104 19.46 6.86 -3.75
N GLN A 105 19.03 7.41 -4.89
CA GLN A 105 17.66 7.84 -5.13
C GLN A 105 16.70 6.65 -5.20
N VAL A 106 17.09 5.58 -5.91
CA VAL A 106 16.35 4.32 -5.95
C VAL A 106 16.24 3.71 -4.56
N GLN A 107 17.32 3.74 -3.78
CA GLN A 107 17.37 3.18 -2.44
C GLN A 107 16.50 3.96 -1.44
N ALA A 108 16.46 5.29 -1.53
CA ALA A 108 15.59 6.13 -0.71
C ALA A 108 14.11 5.86 -1.00
N GLU A 109 13.71 5.75 -2.27
CA GLU A 109 12.31 5.48 -2.62
C GLU A 109 11.88 4.06 -2.22
N VAL A 110 12.76 3.06 -2.39
CA VAL A 110 12.51 1.70 -1.88
C VAL A 110 12.33 1.71 -0.36
N GLN A 111 13.12 2.50 0.37
CA GLN A 111 12.97 2.59 1.82
C GLN A 111 11.66 3.28 2.21
N ARG A 112 11.31 4.41 1.57
CA ARG A 112 10.04 5.10 1.77
C ARG A 112 8.84 4.17 1.56
N LEU A 113 8.88 3.36 0.49
CA LEU A 113 7.85 2.38 0.20
C LEU A 113 7.79 1.25 1.23
N ARG A 114 8.93 0.81 1.77
CA ARG A 114 8.97 -0.16 2.86
C ARG A 114 8.35 0.39 4.14
N ASP A 115 8.65 1.63 4.48
CA ASP A 115 8.11 2.28 5.68
C ASP A 115 6.60 2.48 5.53
N GLN A 116 6.14 2.93 4.36
CA GLN A 116 4.70 3.02 4.06
C GLN A 116 4.01 1.66 4.13
N ARG A 117 4.65 0.60 3.60
CA ARG A 117 4.10 -0.76 3.70
C ARG A 117 4.03 -1.23 5.15
N ALA A 118 5.06 -0.96 5.95
CA ALA A 118 5.07 -1.30 7.37
C ALA A 118 3.96 -0.57 8.14
N GLN A 119 3.73 0.71 7.83
CA GLN A 119 2.64 1.48 8.42
C GLN A 119 1.26 0.90 8.06
N ILE A 120 1.00 0.61 6.79
CA ILE A 120 -0.26 0.01 6.33
C ILE A 120 -0.46 -1.38 6.95
N GLN A 121 0.62 -2.16 7.07
CA GLN A 121 0.56 -3.47 7.68
C GLN A 121 0.23 -3.37 9.17
N ALA A 122 0.85 -2.43 9.90
CA ALA A 122 0.56 -2.21 11.31
C ALA A 122 -0.90 -1.79 11.54
N SER A 123 -1.42 -0.85 10.74
CA SER A 123 -2.82 -0.41 10.89
C SER A 123 -3.81 -1.53 10.55
N THR A 124 -3.49 -2.38 9.58
CA THR A 124 -4.33 -3.53 9.23
C THR A 124 -4.37 -4.56 10.36
N VAL A 125 -3.21 -4.88 10.96
CA VAL A 125 -3.14 -5.79 12.12
C VAL A 125 -3.90 -5.23 13.31
N GLU A 126 -3.80 -3.92 13.56
CA GLU A 126 -4.52 -3.26 14.65
C GLU A 126 -6.05 -3.33 14.44
N GLN A 127 -6.54 -3.08 13.22
CA GLN A 127 -7.96 -3.23 12.90
C GLN A 127 -8.46 -4.67 13.08
N ILE A 128 -7.68 -5.67 12.68
CA ILE A 128 -8.01 -7.09 12.90
C ILE A 128 -8.12 -7.38 14.40
N ALA A 129 -7.13 -6.95 15.18
CA ALA A 129 -7.14 -7.16 16.63
C ALA A 129 -8.29 -6.43 17.35
N GLU A 130 -8.76 -5.29 16.82
CA GLU A 130 -9.93 -4.60 17.36
C GLU A 130 -11.22 -5.38 17.08
N VAL A 131 -11.38 -5.93 15.87
CA VAL A 131 -12.53 -6.76 15.51
C VAL A 131 -12.56 -8.04 16.34
N GLU A 132 -11.42 -8.70 16.50
CA GLU A 132 -11.30 -9.91 17.35
C GLU A 132 -11.67 -9.60 18.81
N ARG A 133 -11.22 -8.47 19.36
CA ARG A 133 -11.61 -8.03 20.71
C ARG A 133 -13.11 -7.80 20.84
N LYS A 134 -13.75 -7.10 19.89
CA LYS A 134 -15.20 -6.88 19.90
C LYS A 134 -15.98 -8.19 19.81
N TYR A 135 -15.47 -9.15 19.05
CA TYR A 135 -16.10 -10.47 18.95
C TYR A 135 -16.04 -11.24 20.27
N GLU A 136 -14.89 -11.25 20.94
CA GLU A 136 -14.72 -11.92 22.24
C GLU A 136 -15.57 -11.23 23.33
N GLU A 137 -15.63 -9.90 23.34
CA GLU A 137 -16.48 -9.13 24.26
C GLU A 137 -17.97 -9.47 24.07
N LEU A 138 -18.43 -9.56 22.82
CA LEU A 138 -19.81 -9.96 22.52
C LEU A 138 -20.10 -11.41 22.98
N GLN A 139 -19.16 -12.33 22.80
CA GLN A 139 -19.30 -13.70 23.31
C GLN A 139 -19.40 -13.73 24.84
N GLN A 140 -18.59 -12.93 25.55
CA GLN A 140 -18.64 -12.84 27.00
C GLN A 140 -19.97 -12.24 27.48
N GLN A 141 -20.46 -11.19 26.80
CA GLN A 141 -21.73 -10.55 27.14
C GLN A 141 -22.90 -11.53 26.98
N LEU A 142 -22.93 -12.32 25.90
CA LEU A 142 -23.97 -13.33 25.69
C LEU A 142 -23.92 -14.44 26.75
N ARG A 143 -22.73 -14.90 27.14
CA ARG A 143 -22.58 -15.88 28.23
C ARG A 143 -23.06 -15.30 29.56
N ALA A 144 -22.68 -14.06 29.87
CA ALA A 144 -23.12 -13.40 31.09
C ALA A 144 -24.65 -13.22 31.12
N ASP A 145 -25.26 -12.76 30.02
CA ASP A 145 -26.72 -12.58 29.90
C ASP A 145 -27.46 -13.92 30.01
N ALA A 146 -26.94 -15.00 29.42
CA ALA A 146 -27.48 -16.35 29.58
C ALA A 146 -27.44 -16.80 31.05
N THR A 147 -26.29 -16.66 31.73
CA THR A 147 -26.18 -17.04 33.16
C THR A 147 -27.08 -16.19 34.06
N ALA A 148 -27.24 -14.90 33.76
CA ALA A 148 -28.14 -14.02 34.49
C ALA A 148 -29.59 -14.48 34.30
N ARG A 149 -30.01 -14.78 33.06
CA ARG A 149 -31.36 -15.28 32.77
C ARG A 149 -31.64 -16.62 33.46
N GLU A 150 -30.71 -17.56 33.40
CA GLU A 150 -30.84 -18.85 34.11
C GLU A 150 -31.01 -18.64 35.62
N ALA A 151 -30.21 -17.76 36.23
CA ALA A 151 -30.35 -17.42 37.64
C ALA A 151 -31.72 -16.79 37.95
N THR A 152 -32.24 -15.91 37.09
CA THR A 152 -33.57 -15.32 37.31
C THR A 152 -34.70 -16.33 37.14
N VAL A 153 -34.57 -17.31 36.24
CA VAL A 153 -35.55 -18.38 36.07
C VAL A 153 -35.53 -19.31 37.28
N ALA A 154 -34.33 -19.75 37.71
CA ALA A 154 -34.16 -20.60 38.88
C ALA A 154 -34.71 -19.93 40.16
N ALA A 155 -34.51 -18.61 40.33
CA ALA A 155 -35.08 -17.87 41.45
C ALA A 155 -36.62 -17.88 41.44
N ARG A 156 -37.24 -17.67 40.28
CA ARG A 156 -38.71 -17.72 40.12
C ARG A 156 -39.28 -19.11 40.37
N GLU A 157 -38.61 -20.16 39.90
CA GLU A 157 -39.02 -21.54 40.15
C GLU A 157 -38.90 -21.91 41.63
N ALA A 158 -37.82 -21.49 42.29
CA ALA A 158 -37.63 -21.70 43.72
C ALA A 158 -38.71 -20.98 44.56
N GLU A 159 -39.07 -19.75 44.18
CA GLU A 159 -40.15 -19.00 44.82
C GLU A 159 -41.51 -19.68 44.61
N ALA A 160 -41.81 -20.13 43.39
CA ALA A 160 -43.02 -20.89 43.10
C ALA A 160 -43.09 -22.20 43.89
N ALA A 161 -41.98 -22.93 43.99
CA ALA A 161 -41.87 -24.15 44.77
C ALA A 161 -42.05 -23.89 46.28
N ALA A 162 -41.48 -22.80 46.80
CA ALA A 162 -41.66 -22.39 48.20
C ALA A 162 -43.13 -22.06 48.51
N MET A 163 -43.80 -21.31 47.63
CA MET A 163 -45.22 -21.01 47.76
C MET A 163 -46.09 -22.28 47.72
N ALA A 164 -45.80 -23.20 46.78
CA ALA A 164 -46.50 -24.48 46.70
C ALA A 164 -46.32 -25.33 47.95
N ALA A 165 -45.09 -25.42 48.47
CA ALA A 165 -44.79 -26.15 49.70
C ALA A 165 -45.51 -25.56 50.92
N GLU A 166 -45.63 -24.23 51.01
CA GLU A 166 -46.38 -23.58 52.08
C GLU A 166 -47.89 -23.89 52.00
N GLN A 167 -48.45 -23.91 50.80
CA GLN A 167 -49.86 -24.29 50.58
C GLN A 167 -50.11 -25.76 50.95
N SER A 168 -49.23 -26.67 50.55
CA SER A 168 -49.33 -28.08 50.96
C SER A 168 -49.31 -28.23 52.48
N ARG A 169 -48.40 -27.53 53.18
CA ARG A 169 -48.36 -27.55 54.66
C ARG A 169 -49.66 -27.05 55.30
N LYS A 170 -50.27 -26.00 54.73
CA LYS A 170 -51.57 -25.48 55.20
C LYS A 170 -52.67 -26.53 55.01
N TYR A 171 -52.68 -27.19 53.86
CA TYR A 171 -53.63 -28.26 53.56
C TYR A 171 -53.46 -29.48 54.49
N ASP A 172 -52.24 -29.95 54.69
CA ASP A 172 -51.92 -31.06 55.59
C ASP A 172 -52.38 -30.78 57.02
N LYS A 173 -52.14 -29.55 57.50
CA LYS A 173 -52.58 -29.11 58.83
C LYS A 173 -54.11 -29.13 58.96
N LEU A 174 -54.83 -28.66 57.94
CA LEU A 174 -56.28 -28.68 57.91
C LEU A 174 -56.82 -30.13 57.92
N GLN A 175 -56.20 -31.02 57.15
CA GLN A 175 -56.56 -32.43 57.11
C GLN A 175 -56.39 -33.10 58.49
N LEU A 176 -55.30 -32.78 59.20
CA LEU A 176 -55.06 -33.28 60.56
C LEU A 176 -56.11 -32.80 61.57
N GLN A 177 -56.51 -31.52 61.49
CA GLN A 177 -57.56 -30.96 62.33
C GLN A 177 -58.91 -31.67 62.09
N LEU A 178 -59.26 -31.91 60.83
CA LEU A 178 -60.51 -32.60 60.47
C LEU A 178 -60.53 -34.04 61.00
N GLN A 179 -59.40 -34.77 60.88
CA GLN A 179 -59.26 -36.11 61.45
C GLN A 179 -59.48 -36.13 62.97
N HIS A 180 -58.90 -35.16 63.69
CA HIS A 180 -59.08 -35.08 65.14
C HIS A 180 -60.56 -34.85 65.51
N MET A 181 -61.24 -33.96 64.78
CA MET A 181 -62.66 -33.67 64.99
C MET A 181 -63.55 -34.89 64.74
N MET A 182 -63.30 -35.65 63.67
CA MET A 182 -64.02 -36.91 63.40
C MET A 182 -63.84 -37.93 64.52
N LYS A 183 -62.62 -38.04 65.07
CA LYS A 183 -62.33 -38.98 66.17
C LYS A 183 -63.10 -38.61 67.44
N MET A 184 -63.13 -37.33 67.80
CA MET A 184 -63.88 -36.84 68.96
C MET A 184 -65.40 -37.05 68.77
N PHE A 185 -65.93 -36.76 67.57
CA PHE A 185 -67.34 -36.97 67.26
C PHE A 185 -67.75 -38.45 67.38
N GLN A 186 -66.94 -39.36 66.84
CA GLN A 186 -67.16 -40.80 66.98
C GLN A 186 -67.13 -41.27 68.44
N GLN A 187 -66.28 -40.67 69.28
CA GLN A 187 -66.24 -40.97 70.72
C GLN A 187 -67.51 -40.48 71.44
N SER A 188 -67.97 -39.26 71.14
CA SER A 188 -69.21 -38.72 71.72
C SER A 188 -70.44 -39.55 71.37
N GLN A 189 -70.51 -40.12 70.17
CA GLN A 189 -71.59 -41.05 69.79
C GLN A 189 -71.54 -42.40 70.52
N LYS A 190 -70.35 -42.84 70.96
CA LYS A 190 -70.20 -44.09 71.71
C LYS A 190 -70.53 -43.95 73.20
N LEU A 191 -70.48 -42.74 73.74
CA LEU A 191 -70.77 -42.44 75.15
C LEU A 191 -72.26 -42.16 75.43
N SER A 192 -73.11 -42.09 74.40
CA SER A 192 -74.54 -41.82 74.51
C SER A 192 -75.43 -43.06 74.56
N PHE A 193 -74.88 -44.23 74.91
CA PHE A 193 -75.60 -45.50 75.10
C PHE A 193 -75.26 -46.11 76.46
#